data_AF-A0A3C1C7L9-F1
#
_entry.id   AF-A0A3C1C7L9-F1
#
_cell.length_a   1.000
_cell.length_b   1.000
_cell.length_c   1.000
_cell.angle_alpha   90.00
_cell.angle_beta   90.00
_cell.angle_gamma   90.00
#
_symmetry.space_group_name_H-M   'P 1'
#
loop_
_entity.id
_entity.type
_entity.pdbx_description
1 polymer ?
#
loop_
_entity_poly.entity_id
_entity_poly.type
_entity_poly.pdbx_seq_one_letter_code
_entity_poly.pdbx_strand_id
1 'polypeptide(L)'
;MISLSEQLSSGPIVDDKPEFWIITERRKGGIDLVSLELLARARHLADSRGATLVAIVLGPSSKDEAAMLIAHGADSVILVESPSLEDFICELWAEALFELACARKPEVILGAATTTGRTLMPYLAAKLGTGLTADCTELSIEEGSGLLLQTRPAIGGNIMATIKTAHHRPQMATVRPHSMQPLPPDFGRRGSIIHVIDDSSLGKIISDSLALSVQVLALESNVKDFENLESAQIVVSGGRGLKKADNFKLIRELASSLGGAVGASRESVDRGWISYPHQVGLSGKTISPEIYICAGISGAVQHLAGIRTAKKIISINTDPDAPIHAVADLAIIGDLFEILPRLTAQLKSIYSSSSGSESKPEPRLDPGFSPGSVLRPGSVSSLGHGSSSPSSSLSPCQTKDTKLQEPDLPRSEILSTEAQHEI
;
A
#
# COMPACT_ATOMS: atom_id res chain seq x y z
N MET A 1 -1.54 29.84 -23.38
CA MET A 1 -0.80 29.16 -22.30
C MET A 1 -1.54 29.50 -21.03
N ILE A 2 -2.24 28.52 -20.47
CA ILE A 2 -3.20 28.71 -19.40
C ILE A 2 -2.61 28.01 -18.17
N SER A 3 -2.45 28.71 -17.04
CA SER A 3 -1.83 28.15 -15.83
C SER A 3 -2.69 27.01 -15.25
N LEU A 4 -2.11 26.14 -14.41
CA LEU A 4 -2.86 25.06 -13.72
C LEU A 4 -4.10 25.61 -13.00
N SER A 5 -3.97 26.78 -12.38
CA SER A 5 -5.06 27.54 -11.76
C SER A 5 -6.16 27.98 -12.74
N GLU A 6 -5.83 28.31 -13.98
CA GLU A 6 -6.81 28.69 -14.99
C GLU A 6 -7.48 27.46 -15.65
N GLN A 7 -6.76 26.34 -15.83
CA GLN A 7 -7.36 25.06 -16.28
C GLN A 7 -8.36 24.52 -15.25
N LEU A 8 -8.02 24.60 -13.96
CA LEU A 8 -8.87 24.21 -12.84
C LEU A 8 -10.10 25.13 -12.66
N SER A 9 -10.06 26.38 -13.16
CA SER A 9 -11.21 27.31 -13.13
C SER A 9 -12.26 27.03 -14.21
N SER A 10 -11.91 26.24 -15.24
CA SER A 10 -12.74 26.03 -16.44
C SER A 10 -13.63 24.77 -16.40
N GLY A 11 -13.48 23.93 -15.37
CA GLY A 11 -14.44 22.88 -15.06
C GLY A 11 -15.64 23.44 -14.31
N PRO A 12 -16.85 22.83 -14.39
CA PRO A 12 -17.98 23.30 -13.60
C PRO A 12 -17.57 23.29 -12.13
N ILE A 13 -17.62 24.46 -11.47
CA ILE A 13 -17.59 24.56 -10.02
C ILE A 13 -18.89 23.89 -9.56
N VAL A 14 -18.83 22.58 -9.31
CA VAL A 14 -19.98 21.78 -8.91
C VAL A 14 -20.23 22.03 -7.43
N ASP A 15 -21.18 22.93 -7.16
CA ASP A 15 -21.73 23.27 -5.84
C ASP A 15 -20.75 23.87 -4.82
N ASP A 16 -21.25 24.78 -3.99
CA ASP A 16 -20.57 25.38 -2.81
C ASP A 16 -20.36 24.36 -1.67
N LYS A 17 -20.24 23.07 -2.01
CA LYS A 17 -20.12 21.94 -1.10
C LYS A 17 -18.65 21.74 -0.71
N PRO A 18 -18.37 21.39 0.55
CA PRO A 18 -17.01 21.06 0.96
C PRO A 18 -16.50 19.83 0.20
N GLU A 19 -15.22 19.83 -0.16
CA GLU A 19 -14.57 18.70 -0.81
C GLU A 19 -13.77 17.87 0.18
N PHE A 20 -13.98 16.56 0.14
CA PHE A 20 -13.22 15.58 0.91
C PHE A 20 -12.37 14.78 -0.06
N TRP A 21 -11.06 14.78 0.15
CA TRP A 21 -10.12 14.12 -0.74
C TRP A 21 -9.61 12.84 -0.15
N ILE A 22 -9.45 11.84 -1.02
CA ILE A 22 -8.61 10.69 -0.74
C ILE A 22 -7.40 10.69 -1.69
N ILE A 23 -6.24 10.34 -1.17
CA ILE A 23 -5.05 10.08 -1.99
C ILE A 23 -5.03 8.61 -2.31
N THR A 24 -5.19 8.27 -3.59
CA THR A 24 -5.16 6.88 -4.04
C THR A 24 -3.72 6.39 -4.16
N GLU A 25 -3.51 5.14 -3.73
CA GLU A 25 -2.26 4.43 -3.91
C GLU A 25 -2.41 3.37 -5.00
N ARG A 26 -1.30 3.16 -5.73
CA ARG A 26 -1.21 2.22 -6.84
C ARG A 26 -0.06 1.26 -6.58
N ARG A 27 -0.28 -0.01 -6.89
CA ARG A 27 0.77 -1.04 -6.93
C ARG A 27 0.69 -1.74 -8.28
N LYS A 28 1.85 -2.15 -8.82
CA LYS A 28 2.05 -2.72 -10.18
C LYS A 28 0.77 -3.37 -10.75
N GLY A 29 0.09 -2.67 -11.65
CA GLY A 29 -1.08 -3.18 -12.39
C GLY A 29 -2.46 -2.65 -11.95
N GLY A 30 -2.57 -1.75 -10.97
CA GLY A 30 -3.87 -1.13 -10.65
C GLY A 30 -3.91 -0.28 -9.37
N ILE A 31 -5.13 0.13 -9.02
CA ILE A 31 -5.47 0.75 -7.72
C ILE A 31 -5.27 -0.29 -6.61
N ASP A 32 -4.55 0.09 -5.55
CA ASP A 32 -4.38 -0.75 -4.37
C ASP A 32 -5.70 -0.85 -3.58
N LEU A 33 -5.96 -2.01 -2.98
CA LEU A 33 -7.13 -2.30 -2.16
C LEU A 33 -7.34 -1.24 -1.07
N VAL A 34 -6.24 -0.74 -0.49
CA VAL A 34 -6.28 0.27 0.57
C VAL A 34 -6.97 1.57 0.14
N SER A 35 -6.91 1.92 -1.16
CA SER A 35 -7.62 3.08 -1.71
C SER A 35 -9.13 2.87 -1.69
N LEU A 36 -9.59 1.64 -1.93
CA LEU A 36 -11.01 1.28 -1.91
C LEU A 36 -11.55 1.23 -0.47
N GLU A 37 -10.74 0.77 0.48
CA GLU A 37 -11.06 0.84 1.90
C GLU A 37 -11.15 2.30 2.39
N LEU A 38 -10.25 3.15 1.89
CA LEU A 38 -10.26 4.57 2.20
C LEU A 38 -11.48 5.28 1.62
N LEU A 39 -11.89 4.94 0.39
CA LEU A 39 -13.15 5.41 -0.21
C LEU A 39 -14.35 5.06 0.67
N ALA A 40 -14.42 3.81 1.15
CA ALA A 40 -15.52 3.38 2.02
C ALA A 40 -15.62 4.26 3.27
N ARG A 41 -14.48 4.51 3.93
CA ARG A 41 -14.43 5.38 5.12
C ARG A 41 -14.81 6.83 4.79
N ALA A 42 -14.24 7.36 3.70
CA ALA A 42 -14.45 8.74 3.29
C ALA A 42 -15.90 9.00 2.82
N ARG A 43 -16.57 8.01 2.22
CA ARG A 43 -17.97 8.08 1.79
C ARG A 43 -18.91 8.32 2.96
N HIS A 44 -18.76 7.55 4.04
CA HIS A 44 -19.55 7.75 5.26
C HIS A 44 -19.36 9.15 5.85
N LEU A 45 -18.12 9.65 5.86
CA LEU A 45 -17.82 11.00 6.35
C LEU A 45 -18.42 12.07 5.44
N ALA A 46 -18.27 11.92 4.13
CA ALA A 46 -18.79 12.85 3.14
C ALA A 46 -20.32 12.93 3.20
N ASP A 47 -21.02 11.80 3.34
CA ASP A 47 -22.48 11.75 3.48
C ASP A 47 -22.94 12.44 4.76
N SER A 48 -22.23 12.23 5.88
CA SER A 48 -22.57 12.90 7.15
C SER A 48 -22.38 14.42 7.12
N ARG A 49 -21.41 14.91 6.32
CA ARG A 49 -21.09 16.33 6.19
C ARG A 49 -21.86 17.03 5.06
N GLY A 50 -22.39 16.27 4.11
CA GLY A 50 -22.91 16.77 2.83
C GLY A 50 -21.79 17.21 1.86
N ALA A 51 -20.62 16.58 1.95
CA ALA A 51 -19.43 16.89 1.16
C ALA A 51 -19.37 16.07 -0.14
N THR A 52 -18.65 16.60 -1.13
CA THR A 52 -18.31 15.88 -2.36
C THR A 52 -17.05 15.05 -2.13
N LEU A 53 -17.11 13.74 -2.40
CA LEU A 53 -15.96 12.85 -2.27
C LEU A 53 -15.14 12.82 -3.56
N VAL A 54 -13.87 13.21 -3.46
CA VAL A 54 -12.94 13.30 -4.60
C VAL A 54 -11.78 12.31 -4.40
N ALA A 55 -11.52 11.48 -5.40
CA ALA A 55 -10.35 10.61 -5.42
C ALA A 55 -9.23 11.22 -6.27
N ILE A 56 -8.04 11.39 -5.68
CA ILE A 56 -6.86 11.92 -6.39
C ILE A 56 -5.98 10.75 -6.82
N VAL A 57 -5.70 10.67 -8.12
CA VAL A 57 -4.80 9.68 -8.71
C VAL A 57 -3.58 10.40 -9.28
N LEU A 58 -2.39 10.03 -8.82
CA LEU A 58 -1.12 10.55 -9.29
C LEU A 58 -0.44 9.52 -10.20
N GLY A 59 0.10 9.98 -11.33
CA GLY A 59 0.82 9.14 -12.29
C GLY A 59 -0.06 8.57 -13.41
N PRO A 60 0.46 7.62 -14.20
CA PRO A 60 -0.17 7.19 -15.45
C PRO A 60 -1.44 6.37 -15.18
N SER A 61 -2.62 6.96 -15.30
CA SER A 61 -3.88 6.32 -14.93
C SER A 61 -4.65 5.76 -16.14
N SER A 62 -5.58 4.84 -15.89
CA SER A 62 -6.53 4.39 -16.92
C SER A 62 -7.96 4.82 -16.62
N LYS A 63 -8.79 4.93 -17.67
CA LYS A 63 -10.22 5.21 -17.53
C LYS A 63 -10.94 4.14 -16.69
N ASP A 64 -10.46 2.90 -16.75
CA ASP A 64 -11.02 1.78 -16.01
C ASP A 64 -10.75 1.89 -14.51
N GLU A 65 -9.55 2.35 -14.12
CA GLU A 65 -9.21 2.66 -12.72
C GLU A 65 -10.09 3.80 -12.18
N ALA A 66 -10.29 4.86 -12.97
CA ALA A 66 -11.17 5.96 -12.57
C ALA A 66 -12.63 5.51 -12.42
N ALA A 67 -13.13 4.69 -13.35
CA ALA A 67 -14.47 4.11 -13.26
C ALA A 67 -14.63 3.20 -12.03
N MET A 68 -13.59 2.44 -11.67
CA MET A 68 -13.59 1.62 -10.47
C MET A 68 -13.69 2.47 -9.19
N LEU A 69 -12.93 3.56 -9.09
CA LEU A 69 -13.01 4.48 -7.95
C LEU A 69 -14.41 5.11 -7.81
N ILE A 70 -15.05 5.47 -8.92
CA ILE A 70 -16.44 5.96 -8.93
C ILE A 70 -17.40 4.87 -8.45
N ALA A 71 -17.27 3.64 -8.96
CA ALA A 71 -18.12 2.52 -8.57
C ALA A 71 -18.02 2.22 -7.06
N HIS A 72 -16.86 2.46 -6.44
CA HIS A 72 -16.63 2.28 -5.01
C HIS A 72 -16.99 3.51 -4.14
N GLY A 73 -17.56 4.58 -4.72
CA GLY A 73 -18.22 5.65 -3.96
C GLY A 73 -17.68 7.06 -4.20
N ALA A 74 -16.64 7.25 -5.04
CA ALA A 74 -16.18 8.58 -5.41
C ALA A 74 -17.22 9.33 -6.25
N ASP A 75 -17.42 10.63 -5.97
CA ASP A 75 -18.27 11.51 -6.78
C ASP A 75 -17.48 12.13 -7.93
N SER A 76 -16.18 12.39 -7.69
CA SER A 76 -15.25 12.89 -8.69
C SER A 76 -13.90 12.18 -8.58
N VAL A 77 -13.22 12.01 -9.70
CA VAL A 77 -11.85 11.49 -9.77
C VAL A 77 -10.99 12.51 -10.50
N ILE A 78 -9.93 12.97 -9.84
CA ILE A 78 -8.92 13.85 -10.43
C ILE A 78 -7.72 13.01 -10.80
N LEU A 79 -7.41 12.98 -12.09
CA LEU A 79 -6.27 12.28 -12.67
C LEU A 79 -5.18 13.30 -12.93
N VAL A 80 -4.11 13.26 -12.14
CA VAL A 80 -2.92 14.11 -12.30
C VAL A 80 -1.87 13.31 -13.05
N GLU A 81 -1.81 13.54 -14.36
CA GLU A 81 -1.03 12.73 -15.28
C GLU A 81 0.25 13.47 -15.68
N SER A 82 1.40 12.87 -15.38
CA SER A 82 2.72 13.32 -15.82
C SER A 82 3.70 12.13 -15.82
N PRO A 83 4.62 12.03 -16.80
CA PRO A 83 5.66 11.00 -16.80
C PRO A 83 6.52 11.01 -15.53
N SER A 84 6.72 12.18 -14.92
CA SER A 84 7.52 12.34 -13.70
C SER A 84 6.85 11.81 -12.43
N LEU A 85 5.55 11.46 -12.51
CA LEU A 85 4.78 10.91 -11.40
C LEU A 85 4.62 9.38 -11.49
N GLU A 86 5.26 8.72 -12.46
CA GLU A 86 5.22 7.26 -12.60
C GLU A 86 5.85 6.58 -11.37
N ASP A 87 7.01 7.06 -10.95
CA ASP A 87 7.68 6.60 -9.73
C ASP A 87 7.24 7.45 -8.53
N PHE A 88 7.18 6.81 -7.36
CA PHE A 88 6.93 7.52 -6.12
C PHE A 88 8.17 8.31 -5.69
N ILE A 89 8.09 9.63 -5.87
CA ILE A 89 9.03 10.60 -5.31
C ILE A 89 8.22 11.58 -4.47
N CYS A 90 8.51 11.62 -3.17
CA CYS A 90 7.70 12.34 -2.19
C CYS A 90 7.54 13.82 -2.54
N GLU A 91 8.63 14.48 -2.94
CA GLU A 91 8.67 15.90 -3.26
C GLU A 91 7.77 16.24 -4.46
N LEU A 92 7.85 15.44 -5.54
CA LEU A 92 7.04 15.64 -6.75
C LEU A 92 5.55 15.43 -6.48
N TRP A 93 5.23 14.34 -5.79
CA TRP A 93 3.83 14.03 -5.44
C TRP A 93 3.26 15.08 -4.49
N ALA A 94 4.04 15.54 -3.51
CA ALA A 94 3.60 16.56 -2.57
C ALA A 94 3.40 17.93 -3.23
N GLU A 95 4.24 18.31 -4.20
CA GLU A 95 4.07 19.55 -4.96
C GLU A 95 2.79 19.55 -5.78
N ALA A 96 2.55 18.47 -6.55
CA ALA A 96 1.33 18.32 -7.33
C ALA A 96 0.08 18.42 -6.44
N LEU A 97 0.10 17.78 -5.28
CA LEU A 97 -0.99 17.85 -4.30
C LEU A 97 -1.12 19.23 -3.65
N PHE A 98 -0.01 19.92 -3.40
CA PHE A 98 -0.01 21.26 -2.81
C PHE A 98 -0.65 22.29 -3.74
N GLU A 99 -0.25 22.31 -5.01
CA GLU A 99 -0.83 23.20 -6.03
C GLU A 99 -2.34 22.94 -6.19
N LEU A 100 -2.72 21.66 -6.28
CA LEU A 100 -4.12 21.26 -6.38
C LEU A 100 -4.90 21.70 -5.13
N ALA A 101 -4.37 21.47 -3.94
CA ALA A 101 -5.01 21.84 -2.67
C ALA A 101 -5.15 23.35 -2.51
N CYS A 102 -4.17 24.15 -2.97
CA CYS A 102 -4.26 25.61 -2.99
C CYS A 102 -5.38 26.11 -3.93
N ALA A 103 -5.55 25.45 -5.08
CA ALA A 103 -6.56 25.83 -6.07
C ALA A 103 -7.99 25.47 -5.65
N ARG A 104 -8.20 24.26 -5.12
CA ARG A 104 -9.55 23.71 -4.82
C ARG A 104 -9.96 23.81 -3.35
N LYS A 105 -9.00 24.05 -2.44
CA LYS A 105 -9.22 24.27 -1.00
C LYS A 105 -10.10 23.18 -0.34
N PRO A 106 -9.66 21.90 -0.36
CA PRO A 106 -10.41 20.82 0.28
C PRO A 106 -10.57 21.05 1.80
N GLU A 107 -11.66 20.54 2.37
CA GLU A 107 -11.88 20.61 3.81
C GLU A 107 -11.12 19.49 4.55
N VAL A 108 -11.03 18.31 3.94
CA VAL A 108 -10.39 17.10 4.48
C VAL A 108 -9.52 16.44 3.42
N ILE A 109 -8.32 15.99 3.79
CA ILE A 109 -7.49 15.11 2.95
C ILE A 109 -7.14 13.85 3.75
N LEU A 110 -7.50 12.69 3.21
CA LEU A 110 -7.20 11.39 3.78
C LEU A 110 -6.18 10.64 2.93
N GLY A 111 -5.21 10.00 3.59
CA GLY A 111 -4.28 9.09 2.96
C GLY A 111 -4.27 7.73 3.67
N ALA A 112 -3.79 6.70 3.01
CA ALA A 112 -3.57 5.42 3.68
C ALA A 112 -2.29 5.49 4.55
N ALA A 113 -2.27 4.81 5.70
CA ALA A 113 -1.09 4.75 6.56
C ALA A 113 -0.09 3.67 6.10
N THR A 114 0.17 3.56 4.79
CA THR A 114 1.22 2.71 4.20
C THR A 114 2.57 3.42 4.24
N THR A 115 3.65 2.79 3.75
CA THR A 115 4.95 3.44 3.59
C THR A 115 4.86 4.71 2.74
N THR A 116 4.06 4.68 1.66
CA THR A 116 3.85 5.81 0.75
C THR A 116 3.11 6.93 1.46
N GLY A 117 1.90 6.66 1.99
CA GLY A 117 1.11 7.70 2.65
C GLY A 117 1.73 8.21 3.96
N ARG A 118 2.44 7.38 4.74
CA ARG A 118 3.20 7.85 5.94
C ARG A 118 4.39 8.73 5.59
N THR A 119 4.89 8.69 4.35
CA THR A 119 5.96 9.57 3.87
C THR A 119 5.37 10.85 3.27
N LEU A 120 4.37 10.71 2.39
CA LEU A 120 3.78 11.82 1.64
C LEU A 120 2.94 12.77 2.50
N MET A 121 2.05 12.23 3.34
CA MET A 121 1.08 13.04 4.09
C MET A 121 1.71 14.01 5.09
N PRO A 122 2.73 13.65 5.90
CA PRO A 122 3.38 14.61 6.79
C PRO A 122 4.14 15.69 6.03
N TYR A 123 4.76 15.34 4.89
CA TYR A 123 5.42 16.32 4.03
C TYR A 123 4.42 17.35 3.49
N LEU A 124 3.28 16.88 2.96
CA LEU A 124 2.20 17.73 2.47
C LEU A 124 1.59 18.59 3.59
N ALA A 125 1.36 18.02 4.77
CA ALA A 125 0.78 18.75 5.91
C ALA A 125 1.67 19.90 6.38
N ALA A 126 2.99 19.67 6.42
CA ALA A 126 3.97 20.72 6.74
C ALA A 126 3.95 21.84 5.69
N LYS A 127 3.88 21.48 4.40
CA LYS A 127 3.86 22.43 3.29
C LYS A 127 2.58 23.28 3.26
N LEU A 128 1.43 22.69 3.59
CA LEU A 128 0.15 23.38 3.73
C LEU A 128 0.00 24.16 5.06
N GLY A 129 0.91 23.95 6.02
CA GLY A 129 0.82 24.56 7.34
C GLY A 129 -0.39 24.10 8.15
N THR A 130 -0.76 22.82 8.06
CA THR A 130 -1.93 22.25 8.73
C THR A 130 -1.59 21.05 9.63
N GLY A 131 -2.56 20.58 10.41
CA GLY A 131 -2.42 19.42 11.30
C GLY A 131 -2.67 18.09 10.59
N LEU A 132 -1.90 17.06 10.96
CA LEU A 132 -2.03 15.68 10.51
C LEU A 132 -2.13 14.72 11.69
N THR A 133 -3.17 13.88 11.74
CA THR A 133 -3.20 12.74 12.66
C THR A 133 -2.86 11.45 11.93
N ALA A 134 -1.78 10.81 12.38
CA ALA A 134 -1.31 9.58 11.73
C ALA A 134 -2.04 8.33 12.23
N ASP A 135 -2.18 7.32 11.36
CA ASP A 135 -2.60 5.95 11.69
C ASP A 135 -3.94 5.86 12.47
N CYS A 136 -4.93 6.61 12.02
CA CYS A 136 -6.28 6.62 12.58
C CYS A 136 -6.99 5.31 12.32
N THR A 137 -7.72 4.83 13.33
CA THR A 137 -8.56 3.63 13.24
C THR A 137 -10.04 3.98 13.10
N GLU A 138 -10.45 5.13 13.64
CA GLU A 138 -11.81 5.61 13.59
C GLU A 138 -11.81 7.09 13.20
N LEU A 139 -12.78 7.45 12.36
CA LEU A 139 -13.01 8.82 11.90
C LEU A 139 -14.51 9.09 11.98
N SER A 140 -14.88 10.27 12.46
CA SER A 140 -16.26 10.76 12.47
C SER A 140 -16.31 12.27 12.31
N ILE A 141 -17.46 12.81 11.91
CA ILE A 141 -17.68 14.26 11.86
C ILE A 141 -18.40 14.69 13.14
N GLU A 142 -17.88 15.70 13.84
CA GLU A 142 -18.51 16.28 15.02
C GLU A 142 -19.78 17.03 14.61
N GLU A 143 -20.90 16.68 15.24
CA GLU A 143 -22.20 17.28 14.96
C GLU A 143 -22.20 18.77 15.33
N GLY A 144 -22.69 19.62 14.43
CA GLY A 144 -22.68 21.08 14.58
C GLY A 144 -21.39 21.76 14.10
N SER A 145 -20.21 21.37 14.61
CA SER A 145 -18.95 22.03 14.23
C SER A 145 -18.42 21.63 12.85
N GLY A 146 -18.78 20.42 12.37
CA GLY A 146 -18.29 19.87 11.11
C GLY A 146 -16.81 19.45 11.15
N LEU A 147 -16.16 19.47 12.32
CA LEU A 147 -14.76 19.08 12.48
C LEU A 147 -14.60 17.55 12.37
N LEU A 148 -13.47 17.13 11.81
CA LEU A 148 -13.09 15.74 11.71
C LEU A 148 -12.51 15.29 13.06
N LEU A 149 -13.20 14.36 13.71
CA LEU A 149 -12.73 13.64 14.89
C LEU A 149 -11.85 12.49 14.44
N GLN A 150 -10.56 12.58 14.78
CA GLN A 150 -9.52 11.67 14.31
C GLN A 150 -9.07 10.80 15.48
N THR A 151 -9.62 9.60 15.58
CA THR A 151 -9.34 8.68 16.69
C THR A 151 -8.24 7.70 16.29
N ARG A 152 -7.13 7.73 17.03
CA ARG A 152 -5.98 6.86 16.81
C ARG A 152 -5.50 6.17 18.09
N PRO A 153 -4.94 4.97 17.98
CA PRO A 153 -4.17 4.36 19.05
C PRO A 153 -2.82 5.08 19.25
N ALA A 154 -2.48 5.34 20.50
CA ALA A 154 -1.19 5.85 20.97
C ALA A 154 -0.59 4.88 22.00
N ILE A 155 0.71 5.03 22.29
CA ILE A 155 1.45 4.22 23.28
C ILE A 155 1.23 2.71 23.07
N GLY A 156 1.56 2.22 21.88
CA GLY A 156 1.41 0.79 21.54
C GLY A 156 -0.04 0.29 21.44
N GLY A 157 -1.03 1.19 21.46
CA GLY A 157 -2.46 0.84 21.44
C GLY A 157 -3.13 0.84 22.80
N ASN A 158 -2.42 1.22 23.87
CA ASN A 158 -2.98 1.27 25.23
C ASN A 158 -3.86 2.51 25.45
N ILE A 159 -3.67 3.57 24.66
CA ILE A 159 -4.47 4.79 24.75
C ILE A 159 -5.14 5.04 23.40
N MET A 160 -6.44 5.35 23.44
CA MET A 160 -7.18 5.86 22.29
C MET A 160 -7.31 7.37 22.42
N ALA A 161 -6.75 8.12 21.48
CA ALA A 161 -6.79 9.58 21.47
C ALA A 161 -7.65 10.06 20.31
N THR A 162 -8.64 10.91 20.60
CA THR A 162 -9.44 11.62 19.60
C THR A 162 -8.89 13.03 19.45
N ILE A 163 -8.37 13.33 18.26
CA ILE A 163 -7.68 14.58 17.93
C ILE A 163 -8.53 15.35 16.93
N LYS A 164 -8.52 16.69 17.03
CA LYS A 164 -9.22 17.58 16.11
C LYS A 164 -8.36 18.77 15.69
N THR A 165 -8.45 19.14 14.41
CA THR A 165 -7.75 20.31 13.84
C THR A 165 -8.71 21.50 13.76
N ALA A 166 -8.81 22.25 14.86
CA ALA A 166 -9.84 23.29 15.01
C ALA A 166 -9.69 24.47 14.05
N HIS A 167 -8.46 24.94 13.81
CA HIS A 167 -8.23 26.24 13.15
C HIS A 167 -7.56 26.18 11.77
N HIS A 168 -7.01 25.03 11.39
CA HIS A 168 -6.27 24.88 10.13
C HIS A 168 -7.06 24.01 9.13
N ARG A 169 -6.83 24.27 7.84
CA ARG A 169 -7.37 23.49 6.72
C ARG A 169 -6.28 23.21 5.70
N PRO A 170 -6.35 22.07 4.99
CA PRO A 170 -7.29 20.96 5.17
C PRO A 170 -7.06 20.19 6.48
N GLN A 171 -8.09 19.52 7.00
CA GLN A 171 -7.94 18.58 8.11
C GLN A 171 -7.36 17.27 7.55
N MET A 172 -6.16 16.88 7.96
CA MET A 172 -5.47 15.74 7.36
C MET A 172 -5.40 14.55 8.31
N ALA A 173 -5.59 13.35 7.77
CA ALA A 173 -5.37 12.12 8.52
C ALA A 173 -4.80 11.01 7.63
N THR A 174 -3.92 10.17 8.19
CA THR A 174 -3.67 8.86 7.60
C THR A 174 -4.51 7.80 8.29
N VAL A 175 -5.10 6.90 7.51
CA VAL A 175 -6.01 5.86 8.00
C VAL A 175 -5.32 4.51 7.93
N ARG A 176 -5.43 3.73 9.01
CA ARG A 176 -4.84 2.39 9.08
C ARG A 176 -5.41 1.49 7.97
N PRO A 177 -4.55 0.88 7.13
CA PRO A 177 -4.97 -0.13 6.16
C PRO A 177 -5.71 -1.28 6.85
N HIS A 178 -6.66 -1.87 6.14
CA HIS A 178 -7.51 -2.99 6.59
C HIS A 178 -8.37 -2.71 7.82
N SER A 179 -8.60 -1.43 8.14
CA SER A 179 -9.53 -1.03 9.20
C SER A 179 -11.00 -1.04 8.76
N MET A 180 -11.27 -1.09 7.46
CA MET A 180 -12.61 -1.12 6.87
C MET A 180 -12.61 -1.99 5.61
N GLN A 181 -13.72 -2.65 5.32
CA GLN A 181 -13.90 -3.33 4.04
C GLN A 181 -14.32 -2.32 2.96
N PRO A 182 -13.88 -2.50 1.70
CA PRO A 182 -14.37 -1.70 0.58
C PRO A 182 -15.89 -1.80 0.44
N LEU A 183 -16.52 -0.71 -0.03
CA LEU A 183 -17.93 -0.77 -0.43
C LEU A 183 -18.10 -1.69 -1.64
N PRO A 184 -19.23 -2.41 -1.76
CA PRO A 184 -19.50 -3.17 -2.99
C PRO A 184 -19.57 -2.22 -4.19
N PRO A 185 -19.00 -2.60 -5.35
CA PRO A 185 -18.98 -1.73 -6.51
C PRO A 185 -20.40 -1.52 -7.06
N ASP A 186 -20.79 -0.26 -7.26
CA ASP A 186 -22.01 0.13 -7.96
C ASP A 186 -21.66 0.72 -9.32
N PHE A 187 -21.70 -0.12 -10.36
CA PHE A 187 -21.43 0.29 -11.74
C PHE A 187 -22.52 1.20 -12.34
N GLY A 188 -23.65 1.40 -11.66
CA GLY A 188 -24.67 2.37 -12.04
C GLY A 188 -24.34 3.80 -11.61
N ARG A 189 -23.39 3.96 -10.68
CA ARG A 189 -23.00 5.27 -10.14
C ARG A 189 -22.29 6.10 -11.21
N ARG A 190 -22.65 7.38 -11.29
CA ARG A 190 -22.03 8.35 -12.20
C ARG A 190 -21.20 9.33 -11.39
N GLY A 191 -20.00 9.62 -11.88
CA GLY A 191 -19.09 10.59 -11.31
C GLY A 191 -18.38 11.39 -12.41
N SER A 192 -17.74 12.50 -12.03
CA SER A 192 -16.95 13.32 -12.95
C SER A 192 -15.49 12.87 -12.95
N ILE A 193 -14.89 12.76 -14.14
CA ILE A 193 -13.45 12.50 -14.28
C ILE A 193 -12.81 13.79 -14.78
N ILE A 194 -11.85 14.31 -14.02
CA ILE A 194 -11.15 15.55 -14.32
C ILE A 194 -9.70 15.18 -14.61
N HIS A 195 -9.28 15.38 -15.86
CA HIS A 195 -7.89 15.23 -16.24
C HIS A 195 -7.16 16.55 -15.99
N VAL A 196 -6.15 16.50 -15.13
CA VAL A 196 -5.20 17.57 -14.90
C VAL A 196 -3.89 17.11 -15.55
N ILE A 197 -3.67 17.58 -16.78
CA ILE A 197 -2.42 17.31 -17.50
C ILE A 197 -1.44 18.38 -17.04
N ASP A 198 -0.48 17.99 -16.21
CA ASP A 198 0.51 18.90 -15.66
C ASP A 198 1.86 18.73 -16.37
N ASP A 199 1.91 19.10 -17.66
CA ASP A 199 3.17 19.10 -18.41
C ASP A 199 3.97 20.41 -18.21
N SER A 200 3.30 21.54 -17.96
CA SER A 200 3.98 22.86 -17.91
C SER A 200 4.37 23.33 -16.52
N SER A 201 3.62 22.95 -15.48
CA SER A 201 3.87 23.40 -14.10
C SER A 201 4.85 22.45 -13.42
N LEU A 202 4.65 21.14 -13.54
CA LEU A 202 5.67 20.15 -13.14
C LEU A 202 6.96 20.31 -13.95
N GLY A 203 6.90 20.60 -15.25
CA GLY A 203 8.10 20.89 -16.05
C GLY A 203 8.89 22.11 -15.55
N LYS A 204 8.18 23.13 -15.07
CA LYS A 204 8.77 24.33 -14.47
C LYS A 204 9.27 24.09 -13.04
N ILE A 205 8.62 23.22 -12.28
CA ILE A 205 9.06 22.75 -10.97
C ILE A 205 10.31 21.86 -11.11
N ILE A 206 10.38 20.99 -12.12
CA ILE A 206 11.57 20.18 -12.39
C ILE A 206 12.76 21.07 -12.81
N SER A 207 12.50 22.22 -13.45
CA SER A 207 13.54 23.18 -13.83
C SER A 207 13.91 24.20 -12.73
N ASP A 208 12.95 24.64 -11.91
CA ASP A 208 13.14 25.66 -10.86
C ASP A 208 13.43 25.04 -9.48
N SER A 209 12.90 23.85 -9.17
CA SER A 209 13.30 23.03 -8.03
C SER A 209 14.62 22.32 -8.39
N LEU A 210 15.69 23.08 -8.19
CA LEU A 210 17.06 22.64 -7.94
C LEU A 210 17.15 21.17 -7.54
N ALA A 211 17.53 20.31 -8.48
CA ALA A 211 17.94 18.92 -8.30
C ALA A 211 17.04 18.10 -7.35
N LEU A 212 16.16 17.27 -7.92
CA LEU A 212 15.62 16.12 -7.19
C LEU A 212 16.77 15.45 -6.43
N SER A 213 16.79 15.61 -5.10
CA SER A 213 17.82 15.02 -4.22
C SER A 213 17.70 13.49 -4.19
N VAL A 214 16.56 12.98 -4.67
CA VAL A 214 16.20 11.58 -4.75
C VAL A 214 15.98 11.21 -6.21
N GLN A 215 16.70 10.19 -6.66
CA GLN A 215 16.49 9.56 -7.96
C GLN A 215 16.21 8.08 -7.75
N VAL A 216 15.14 7.57 -8.37
CA VAL A 216 14.87 6.14 -8.42
C VAL A 216 15.79 5.52 -9.48
N LEU A 217 16.78 4.74 -9.05
CA LEU A 217 17.71 4.06 -9.97
C LEU A 217 17.15 2.71 -10.44
N ALA A 218 16.49 1.98 -9.55
CA ALA A 218 15.88 0.69 -9.82
C ALA A 218 14.81 0.35 -8.78
N LEU A 219 13.78 -0.38 -9.21
CA LEU A 219 12.79 -1.01 -8.34
C LEU A 219 13.06 -2.52 -8.31
N GLU A 220 13.81 -2.96 -7.30
CA GLU A 220 14.13 -4.38 -7.12
C GLU A 220 13.11 -5.06 -6.19
N SER A 221 12.43 -6.08 -6.70
CA SER A 221 11.64 -6.98 -5.85
C SER A 221 12.61 -7.92 -5.12
N ASN A 222 12.91 -7.60 -3.86
CA ASN A 222 13.97 -8.24 -3.09
C ASN A 222 13.76 -9.71 -2.70
N VAL A 223 12.70 -10.38 -3.15
CA VAL A 223 12.47 -11.77 -2.77
C VAL A 223 11.82 -12.50 -3.97
N LYS A 224 12.58 -13.42 -4.59
CA LYS A 224 12.00 -14.53 -5.36
C LYS A 224 11.08 -15.27 -4.40
N ASP A 225 9.81 -15.47 -4.77
CA ASP A 225 8.75 -16.07 -3.94
C ASP A 225 8.12 -15.16 -2.86
N PHE A 226 8.18 -13.82 -3.01
CA PHE A 226 7.48 -12.92 -2.11
C PHE A 226 5.98 -12.85 -2.41
N GLU A 227 5.19 -13.58 -1.63
CA GLU A 227 3.78 -13.26 -1.50
C GLU A 227 3.63 -12.08 -0.53
N ASN A 228 2.96 -11.02 -0.98
CA ASN A 228 2.76 -9.84 -0.16
C ASN A 228 1.82 -10.15 1.01
N LEU A 229 2.41 -10.25 2.20
CA LEU A 229 1.73 -10.51 3.46
C LEU A 229 0.53 -9.61 3.74
N GLU A 230 0.57 -8.33 3.33
CA GLU A 230 -0.52 -7.37 3.59
C GLU A 230 -1.77 -7.70 2.79
N SER A 231 -1.61 -8.16 1.55
CA SER A 231 -2.72 -8.50 0.64
C SER A 231 -3.10 -9.98 0.66
N ALA A 232 -2.43 -10.80 1.47
CA ALA A 232 -2.65 -12.24 1.51
C ALA A 232 -3.94 -12.59 2.26
N GLN A 233 -4.83 -13.36 1.63
CA GLN A 233 -6.06 -13.86 2.28
C GLN A 233 -5.75 -14.90 3.37
N ILE A 234 -4.71 -15.69 3.17
CA ILE A 234 -4.25 -16.69 4.13
C ILE A 234 -2.79 -16.40 4.44
N VAL A 235 -2.43 -16.38 5.72
CA VAL A 235 -1.04 -16.23 6.15
C VAL A 235 -0.68 -17.35 7.11
N VAL A 236 0.39 -18.07 6.80
CA VAL A 236 0.96 -19.12 7.66
C VAL A 236 2.27 -18.60 8.23
N SER A 237 2.36 -18.50 9.56
CA SER A 237 3.42 -17.81 10.26
C SER A 237 4.22 -18.72 11.19
N GLY A 238 5.54 -18.62 11.09
CA GLY A 238 6.49 -19.37 11.91
C GLY A 238 7.09 -18.55 13.06
N GLY A 239 7.18 -19.16 14.24
CA GLY A 239 7.80 -18.55 15.42
C GLY A 239 9.08 -19.21 15.88
N ARG A 240 9.51 -18.84 17.10
CA ARG A 240 10.64 -19.44 17.81
C ARG A 240 10.52 -20.97 17.93
N GLY A 241 9.29 -21.48 18.04
CA GLY A 241 9.03 -22.91 18.19
C GLY A 241 9.55 -23.78 17.03
N LEU A 242 9.84 -23.18 15.86
CA LEU A 242 10.47 -23.89 14.74
C LEU A 242 11.92 -24.33 15.01
N LYS A 243 12.59 -23.76 16.02
CA LYS A 243 13.96 -24.09 16.47
C LYS A 243 15.10 -23.87 15.46
N LYS A 244 14.88 -23.99 14.15
CA LYS A 244 15.88 -23.88 13.07
C LYS A 244 15.28 -23.29 11.79
N ALA A 245 16.12 -22.69 10.95
CA ALA A 245 15.74 -22.13 9.64
C ALA A 245 15.17 -23.20 8.68
N ASP A 246 15.76 -24.40 8.63
CA ASP A 246 15.32 -25.48 7.73
C ASP A 246 13.86 -25.89 7.95
N ASN A 247 13.37 -25.73 9.18
CA ASN A 247 12.01 -26.07 9.56
C ASN A 247 10.97 -25.09 9.02
N PHE A 248 11.38 -23.90 8.54
CA PHE A 248 10.47 -23.02 7.78
C PHE A 248 9.95 -23.67 6.51
N LYS A 249 10.58 -24.74 6.01
CA LYS A 249 10.03 -25.54 4.90
C LYS A 249 8.60 -26.03 5.20
N LEU A 250 8.31 -26.41 6.45
CA LEU A 250 6.96 -26.84 6.86
C LEU A 250 5.93 -25.71 6.73
N ILE A 251 6.32 -24.49 7.09
CA ILE A 251 5.48 -23.30 6.94
C ILE A 251 5.25 -23.00 5.47
N ARG A 252 6.31 -23.03 4.64
CA ARG A 252 6.22 -22.78 3.19
C ARG A 252 5.33 -23.82 2.49
N GLU A 253 5.44 -25.09 2.86
CA GLU A 253 4.62 -26.15 2.27
C GLU A 253 3.14 -26.01 2.60
N LEU A 254 2.81 -25.67 3.85
CA LEU A 254 1.43 -25.42 4.26
C LEU A 254 0.88 -24.17 3.57
N ALA A 255 1.64 -23.08 3.56
CA ALA A 255 1.28 -21.83 2.90
C ALA A 255 1.00 -22.05 1.40
N SER A 256 1.92 -22.73 0.70
CA SER A 256 1.76 -23.09 -0.71
C SER A 256 0.55 -23.98 -0.97
N SER A 257 0.23 -24.93 -0.07
CA SER A 257 -0.96 -25.77 -0.22
C SER A 257 -2.29 -25.02 -0.08
N LEU A 258 -2.27 -23.87 0.58
CA LEU A 258 -3.43 -23.01 0.80
C LEU A 258 -3.47 -21.81 -0.16
N GLY A 259 -2.45 -21.62 -1.00
CA GLY A 259 -2.28 -20.39 -1.78
C GLY A 259 -2.13 -19.15 -0.90
N GLY A 260 -1.49 -19.31 0.27
CA GLY A 260 -1.29 -18.26 1.25
C GLY A 260 0.17 -17.87 1.43
N ALA A 261 0.39 -16.70 2.04
CA ALA A 261 1.71 -16.13 2.23
C ALA A 261 2.40 -16.65 3.49
N VAL A 262 3.73 -16.58 3.47
CA VAL A 262 4.59 -17.00 4.59
C VAL A 262 4.90 -15.80 5.48
N GLY A 263 4.52 -15.88 6.74
CA GLY A 263 4.86 -14.88 7.77
C GLY A 263 5.86 -15.41 8.79
N ALA A 264 6.34 -14.52 9.65
CA ALA A 264 7.20 -14.89 10.75
C ALA A 264 7.12 -13.91 11.93
N SER A 265 7.42 -14.42 13.13
CA SER A 265 7.64 -13.56 14.29
C SER A 265 8.98 -12.82 14.20
N ARG A 266 9.11 -11.69 14.90
CA ARG A 266 10.39 -10.95 15.01
C ARG A 266 11.55 -11.84 15.46
N GLU A 267 11.33 -12.72 16.43
CA GLU A 267 12.35 -13.64 16.93
C GLU A 267 12.94 -14.54 15.83
N SER A 268 12.12 -14.94 14.86
CA SER A 268 12.56 -15.75 13.71
C SER A 268 13.43 -14.94 12.74
N VAL A 269 13.13 -13.64 12.58
CA VAL A 269 13.91 -12.71 11.75
C VAL A 269 15.23 -12.34 12.42
N ASP A 270 15.19 -12.01 13.71
CA ASP A 270 16.38 -11.68 14.51
C ASP A 270 17.39 -12.84 14.56
N ARG A 271 16.90 -14.09 14.46
CA ARG A 271 17.74 -15.31 14.34
C ARG A 271 18.22 -15.62 12.92
N GLY A 272 17.84 -14.82 11.93
CA GLY A 272 18.21 -15.01 10.53
C GLY A 272 17.55 -16.21 9.85
N TRP A 273 16.43 -16.72 10.38
CA TRP A 273 15.73 -17.87 9.77
C TRP A 273 14.93 -17.47 8.52
N ILE A 274 14.52 -16.22 8.46
CA ILE A 274 13.76 -15.63 7.35
C ILE A 274 14.03 -14.12 7.30
N SER A 275 13.84 -13.50 6.14
CA SER A 275 14.12 -12.08 5.93
C SER A 275 13.05 -11.18 6.56
N TYR A 276 13.44 -9.94 6.87
CA TYR A 276 12.58 -8.90 7.47
C TYR A 276 11.23 -8.66 6.78
N PRO A 277 11.11 -8.73 5.43
CA PRO A 277 9.82 -8.58 4.75
C PRO A 277 8.73 -9.57 5.19
N HIS A 278 9.11 -10.70 5.81
CA HIS A 278 8.17 -11.68 6.36
C HIS A 278 7.72 -11.39 7.81
N GLN A 279 8.29 -10.38 8.46
CA GLN A 279 8.01 -10.07 9.86
C GLN A 279 6.58 -9.56 10.04
N VAL A 280 5.83 -10.20 10.94
CA VAL A 280 4.49 -9.77 11.35
C VAL A 280 4.55 -9.19 12.77
N GLY A 281 3.87 -8.07 12.99
CA GLY A 281 3.81 -7.40 14.30
C GLY A 281 3.95 -5.89 14.23
N LEU A 282 3.97 -5.23 15.39
CA LEU A 282 4.05 -3.77 15.54
C LEU A 282 5.27 -3.15 14.84
N SER A 283 6.42 -3.83 14.90
CA SER A 283 7.66 -3.41 14.25
C SER A 283 7.88 -4.05 12.88
N GLY A 284 6.88 -4.77 12.36
CA GLY A 284 6.91 -5.42 11.05
C GLY A 284 5.70 -5.01 10.23
N LYS A 285 5.11 -5.96 9.53
CA LYS A 285 3.86 -5.76 8.80
C LYS A 285 2.66 -6.00 9.70
N THR A 286 1.67 -5.11 9.59
CA THR A 286 0.32 -5.33 10.10
C THR A 286 -0.49 -5.95 8.97
N ILE A 287 -1.10 -7.10 9.22
CA ILE A 287 -1.79 -7.90 8.22
C ILE A 287 -3.23 -8.15 8.67
N SER A 288 -4.12 -8.35 7.71
CA SER A 288 -5.54 -8.60 7.98
C SER A 288 -6.09 -9.78 7.17
N PRO A 289 -5.48 -10.97 7.25
CA PRO A 289 -5.91 -12.13 6.48
C PRO A 289 -7.29 -12.62 6.94
N GLU A 290 -7.96 -13.37 6.06
CA GLU A 290 -9.13 -14.14 6.43
C GLU A 290 -8.77 -15.27 7.39
N ILE A 291 -7.63 -15.93 7.15
CA ILE A 291 -7.11 -17.00 8.01
C ILE A 291 -5.64 -16.75 8.33
N TYR A 292 -5.34 -16.62 9.61
CA TYR A 292 -3.98 -16.54 10.14
C TYR A 292 -3.65 -17.83 10.90
N ILE A 293 -2.72 -18.63 10.38
CA ILE A 293 -2.23 -19.85 11.02
C ILE A 293 -0.86 -19.56 11.62
N CYS A 294 -0.69 -19.73 12.92
CA CYS A 294 0.60 -19.54 13.59
C CYS A 294 1.11 -20.81 14.24
N ALA A 295 2.38 -21.14 14.00
CA ALA A 295 3.04 -22.31 14.55
C ALA A 295 4.26 -21.91 15.38
N GLY A 296 4.24 -22.25 16.67
CA GLY A 296 5.35 -21.99 17.59
C GLY A 296 5.57 -20.50 17.90
N ILE A 297 4.51 -19.69 17.83
CA ILE A 297 4.49 -18.27 18.21
C ILE A 297 3.82 -18.14 19.59
N SER A 298 4.47 -17.46 20.54
CA SER A 298 3.91 -17.29 21.89
C SER A 298 2.78 -16.27 21.95
N GLY A 299 2.76 -15.28 21.06
CA GLY A 299 1.75 -14.21 21.05
C GLY A 299 2.10 -13.04 21.95
N ALA A 300 3.34 -12.56 21.91
CA ALA A 300 3.70 -11.31 22.57
C ALA A 300 2.82 -10.15 22.05
N VAL A 301 2.52 -9.17 22.91
CA VAL A 301 1.62 -8.03 22.59
C VAL A 301 2.03 -7.33 21.29
N GLN A 302 3.33 -7.23 21.02
CA GLN A 302 3.87 -6.64 19.80
C GLN A 302 3.53 -7.47 18.55
N HIS A 303 3.50 -8.80 18.65
CA HIS A 303 3.08 -9.67 17.55
C HIS A 303 1.56 -9.58 17.34
N LEU A 304 0.80 -9.63 18.44
CA LEU A 304 -0.66 -9.54 18.41
C LEU A 304 -1.16 -8.23 17.77
N ALA A 305 -0.47 -7.12 18.02
CA ALA A 305 -0.78 -5.83 17.40
C ALA A 305 -0.80 -5.88 15.87
N GLY A 306 0.00 -6.76 15.25
CA GLY A 306 0.08 -6.91 13.80
C GLY A 306 -0.96 -7.85 13.18
N ILE A 307 -1.69 -8.62 14.00
CA ILE A 307 -2.70 -9.60 13.53
C ILE A 307 -4.10 -9.35 14.10
N ARG A 308 -4.30 -8.23 14.80
CA ARG A 308 -5.55 -7.92 15.53
C ARG A 308 -6.78 -7.90 14.63
N THR A 309 -6.63 -7.58 13.35
CA THR A 309 -7.72 -7.50 12.37
C THR A 309 -7.91 -8.79 11.56
N ALA A 310 -7.13 -9.84 11.83
CA ALA A 310 -7.34 -11.15 11.20
C ALA A 310 -8.72 -11.71 11.57
N LYS A 311 -9.46 -12.25 10.57
CA LYS A 311 -10.83 -12.76 10.80
C LYS A 311 -10.83 -14.07 11.58
N LYS A 312 -9.87 -14.95 11.31
CA LYS A 312 -9.71 -16.25 11.98
C LYS A 312 -8.26 -16.50 12.35
N ILE A 313 -8.01 -16.80 13.63
CA ILE A 313 -6.68 -17.12 14.15
C ILE A 313 -6.64 -18.59 14.57
N ILE A 314 -5.76 -19.36 13.93
CA ILE A 314 -5.48 -20.76 14.27
C ILE A 314 -4.07 -20.82 14.87
N SER A 315 -3.94 -21.35 16.07
CA SER A 315 -2.67 -21.43 16.79
C SER A 315 -2.25 -22.86 17.06
N ILE A 316 -1.00 -23.19 16.74
CA ILE A 316 -0.36 -24.48 17.02
C ILE A 316 0.84 -24.22 17.93
N ASN A 317 0.75 -24.68 19.17
CA ASN A 317 1.83 -24.53 20.15
C ASN A 317 1.85 -25.73 21.11
N THR A 318 3.02 -26.05 21.65
CA THR A 318 3.15 -27.09 22.68
C THR A 318 2.76 -26.59 24.07
N ASP A 319 2.85 -25.27 24.28
CA ASP A 319 2.55 -24.61 25.55
C ASP A 319 1.04 -24.29 25.64
N PRO A 320 0.28 -24.93 26.55
CA PRO A 320 -1.15 -24.68 26.71
C PRO A 320 -1.46 -23.27 27.22
N ASP A 321 -0.50 -22.62 27.88
CA ASP A 321 -0.66 -21.29 28.48
C ASP A 321 -0.12 -20.16 27.59
N ALA A 322 0.19 -20.47 26.32
CA ALA A 322 0.72 -19.48 25.39
C ALA A 322 -0.28 -18.31 25.19
N PRO A 323 0.13 -17.03 25.36
CA PRO A 323 -0.76 -15.87 25.21
C PRO A 323 -1.55 -15.81 23.89
N ILE A 324 -0.98 -16.34 22.80
CA ILE A 324 -1.65 -16.45 21.50
C ILE A 324 -2.95 -17.28 21.57
N HIS A 325 -3.04 -18.27 22.45
CA HIS A 325 -4.22 -19.13 22.58
C HIS A 325 -5.42 -18.37 23.13
N ALA A 326 -5.21 -17.33 23.94
CA ALA A 326 -6.27 -16.49 24.46
C ALA A 326 -6.99 -15.67 23.38
N VAL A 327 -6.35 -15.44 22.24
CA VAL A 327 -6.91 -14.69 21.10
C VAL A 327 -7.19 -15.56 19.87
N ALA A 328 -6.91 -16.86 19.93
CA ALA A 328 -7.11 -17.78 18.82
C ALA A 328 -8.57 -18.27 18.76
N ASP A 329 -9.16 -18.31 17.57
CA ASP A 329 -10.44 -18.98 17.32
C ASP A 329 -10.31 -20.50 17.46
N LEU A 330 -9.13 -21.05 17.14
CA LEU A 330 -8.81 -22.46 17.27
C LEU A 330 -7.38 -22.62 17.80
N ALA A 331 -7.24 -23.24 18.97
CA ALA A 331 -5.95 -23.58 19.57
C ALA A 331 -5.72 -25.10 19.51
N ILE A 332 -4.59 -25.50 18.94
CA ILE A 332 -4.13 -26.89 18.86
C ILE A 332 -2.89 -27.02 19.73
N ILE A 333 -3.04 -27.73 20.86
CA ILE A 333 -1.95 -27.99 21.79
C ILE A 333 -1.22 -29.27 21.35
N GLY A 334 0.02 -29.13 20.89
CA GLY A 334 0.83 -30.26 20.45
C GLY A 334 2.07 -29.86 19.67
N ASP A 335 2.83 -30.87 19.23
CA ASP A 335 4.05 -30.65 18.47
C ASP A 335 3.75 -30.22 17.03
N LEU A 336 4.23 -29.03 16.66
CA LEU A 336 4.13 -28.49 15.30
C LEU A 336 4.78 -29.41 14.26
N PHE A 337 5.81 -30.18 14.62
CA PHE A 337 6.51 -31.08 13.70
C PHE A 337 5.65 -32.28 13.30
N GLU A 338 4.67 -32.65 14.12
CA GLU A 338 3.71 -33.72 13.79
C GLU A 338 2.44 -33.15 13.15
N ILE A 339 1.99 -31.99 13.65
CA ILE A 339 0.71 -31.39 13.23
C ILE A 339 0.82 -30.78 11.83
N LEU A 340 1.85 -29.98 11.54
CA LEU A 340 1.95 -29.27 10.25
C LEU A 340 2.01 -30.23 9.05
N PRO A 341 2.81 -31.32 9.04
CA PRO A 341 2.82 -32.26 7.92
C PRO A 341 1.50 -33.00 7.74
N ARG A 342 0.85 -33.41 8.85
CA ARG A 342 -0.45 -34.11 8.79
C ARG A 342 -1.54 -33.20 8.24
N LEU A 343 -1.58 -31.95 8.71
CA LEU A 343 -2.51 -30.94 8.22
C LEU A 343 -2.30 -30.68 6.72
N THR A 344 -1.05 -30.47 6.32
CA THR A 344 -0.69 -30.24 4.90
C THR A 344 -1.08 -31.41 4.02
N ALA A 345 -0.83 -32.65 4.46
CA ALA A 345 -1.20 -33.85 3.71
C ALA A 345 -2.71 -34.00 3.54
N GLN A 346 -3.49 -33.77 4.62
CA GLN A 346 -4.95 -33.83 4.54
C GLN A 346 -5.52 -32.73 3.66
N LEU A 347 -5.03 -31.49 3.78
CA LEU A 347 -5.47 -30.38 2.93
C LEU A 347 -5.19 -30.68 1.46
N LYS A 348 -3.97 -31.14 1.11
CA LYS A 348 -3.64 -31.55 -0.26
C LYS A 348 -4.58 -32.65 -0.79
N SER A 349 -4.96 -33.61 0.05
CA SER A 349 -5.92 -34.66 -0.32
C SER A 349 -7.34 -34.11 -0.54
N ILE A 350 -7.77 -33.14 0.27
CA ILE A 350 -9.09 -32.52 0.13
C ILE A 350 -9.13 -31.70 -1.16
N TYR A 351 -8.14 -30.85 -1.40
CA TYR A 351 -8.04 -30.02 -2.60
C TYR A 351 -7.89 -30.84 -3.88
N SER A 352 -7.18 -31.98 -3.84
CA SER A 352 -7.11 -32.89 -4.99
C SER A 352 -8.45 -33.60 -5.24
N SER A 353 -9.19 -33.97 -4.19
CA SER A 353 -10.52 -34.59 -4.31
C SER A 353 -11.63 -33.62 -4.74
N SER A 354 -11.56 -32.33 -4.36
CA SER A 354 -12.52 -31.30 -4.79
C SER A 354 -12.29 -30.83 -6.23
N SER A 355 -11.03 -30.84 -6.70
CA SER A 355 -10.69 -30.57 -8.11
C SER A 355 -11.15 -31.66 -9.09
N GLY A 356 -11.69 -32.78 -8.59
CA GLY A 356 -12.24 -33.88 -9.39
C GLY A 356 -13.75 -33.82 -9.63
N SER A 357 -14.46 -32.76 -9.21
CA SER A 357 -15.93 -32.68 -9.30
C SER A 357 -16.50 -31.41 -9.94
N GLU A 358 -15.67 -30.54 -10.51
CA GLU A 358 -16.12 -29.53 -11.48
C GLU A 358 -15.70 -29.98 -12.87
N SER A 359 -16.66 -30.51 -13.64
CA SER A 359 -16.53 -30.61 -15.08
C SER A 359 -16.21 -29.22 -15.63
N LYS A 360 -14.99 -29.07 -16.14
CA LYS A 360 -14.57 -27.99 -17.04
C LYS A 360 -15.76 -27.64 -17.95
N PRO A 361 -16.28 -26.40 -18.00
CA PRO A 361 -17.27 -26.07 -19.01
C PRO A 361 -16.58 -26.24 -20.36
N GLU A 362 -17.07 -27.18 -21.18
CA GLU A 362 -16.66 -27.27 -22.57
C GLU A 362 -16.84 -25.90 -23.22
N PRO A 363 -15.88 -25.44 -24.04
CA PRO A 363 -16.10 -24.24 -24.82
C PRO A 363 -17.28 -24.54 -25.75
N ARG A 364 -18.39 -23.81 -25.56
CA ARG A 364 -19.48 -23.78 -26.54
C ARG A 364 -18.88 -23.27 -27.84
N LEU A 365 -18.62 -24.19 -28.76
CA LEU A 365 -18.38 -23.89 -30.17
C LEU A 365 -19.69 -23.31 -30.71
N ASP A 366 -19.69 -22.02 -31.03
CA ASP A 366 -20.71 -21.43 -31.88
C ASP A 366 -20.73 -22.19 -33.23
N PRO A 367 -21.90 -22.59 -33.74
CA PRO A 367 -21.98 -23.28 -35.03
C PRO A 367 -21.88 -22.23 -36.13
N GLY A 368 -20.66 -21.96 -36.59
CA GLY A 368 -20.50 -21.12 -37.78
C GLY A 368 -19.11 -20.61 -38.05
N PHE A 369 -18.11 -21.47 -38.21
CA PHE A 369 -16.95 -21.14 -39.05
C PHE A 369 -16.20 -22.40 -39.48
N SER A 370 -16.25 -22.71 -40.78
CA SER A 370 -15.57 -23.85 -41.41
C SER A 370 -14.08 -23.53 -41.60
N PRO A 371 -13.13 -24.43 -41.27
CA PRO A 371 -11.72 -24.21 -41.60
C PRO A 371 -11.43 -24.74 -43.01
N GLY A 372 -11.21 -23.81 -43.95
CA GLY A 372 -10.68 -24.08 -45.29
C GLY A 372 -9.15 -24.03 -45.34
N SER A 373 -8.57 -25.11 -45.86
CA SER A 373 -7.27 -25.22 -46.55
C SER A 373 -5.99 -24.76 -45.85
N VAL A 374 -5.26 -25.75 -45.33
CA VAL A 374 -3.81 -25.74 -45.13
C VAL A 374 -3.11 -25.81 -46.50
N LEU A 375 -2.19 -24.89 -46.78
CA LEU A 375 -1.17 -25.02 -47.83
C LEU A 375 0.20 -24.67 -47.23
N ARG A 376 1.11 -25.65 -47.26
CA ARG A 376 2.57 -25.46 -47.07
C ARG A 376 3.17 -24.77 -48.30
N PRO A 377 4.30 -24.07 -48.15
CA PRO A 377 5.59 -24.60 -48.61
C PRO A 377 6.74 -24.25 -47.63
N GLY A 378 7.93 -24.85 -47.57
CA GLY A 378 8.66 -25.72 -48.50
C GLY A 378 9.91 -25.03 -49.05
N SER A 379 11.09 -25.21 -48.40
CA SER A 379 12.49 -25.02 -48.88
C SER A 379 12.89 -23.64 -49.49
N VAL A 380 14.09 -23.09 -49.30
CA VAL A 380 15.36 -23.37 -50.01
C VAL A 380 16.50 -22.52 -49.38
N SER A 381 17.74 -23.00 -49.55
CA SER A 381 19.11 -22.46 -49.32
C SER A 381 19.33 -20.96 -49.62
N SER A 382 20.41 -20.22 -49.30
CA SER A 382 21.87 -20.45 -49.16
C SER A 382 22.57 -19.08 -48.96
N LEU A 383 23.80 -19.07 -48.40
CA LEU A 383 24.87 -18.02 -48.51
C LEU A 383 24.59 -16.66 -47.81
N GLY A 384 25.53 -15.96 -47.17
CA GLY A 384 26.97 -16.07 -46.97
C GLY A 384 27.49 -14.83 -46.21
N HIS A 385 28.63 -15.01 -45.53
CA HIS A 385 29.66 -14.06 -45.06
C HIS A 385 29.34 -12.66 -44.50
N GLY A 386 30.05 -12.29 -43.42
CA GLY A 386 30.33 -10.88 -43.12
C GLY A 386 30.73 -10.57 -41.68
N SER A 387 31.94 -10.97 -41.27
CA SER A 387 32.64 -10.45 -40.10
C SER A 387 32.95 -8.95 -40.23
N SER A 388 32.73 -8.15 -39.18
CA SER A 388 33.68 -7.13 -38.70
C SER A 388 33.09 -6.26 -37.58
N SER A 389 33.71 -6.33 -36.42
CA SER A 389 33.86 -5.21 -35.48
C SER A 389 34.72 -4.10 -36.11
N PRO A 390 34.63 -2.85 -35.61
CA PRO A 390 35.73 -2.43 -34.74
C PRO A 390 35.31 -1.60 -33.52
N SER A 391 36.12 -1.81 -32.50
CA SER A 391 36.39 -0.99 -31.33
C SER A 391 36.77 0.45 -31.65
N SER A 392 36.28 1.42 -30.86
CA SER A 392 36.96 2.69 -30.63
C SER A 392 36.99 2.99 -29.13
N SER A 393 38.20 2.91 -28.59
CA SER A 393 38.63 3.35 -27.27
C SER A 393 38.76 4.88 -27.23
N LEU A 394 38.16 5.53 -26.24
CA LEU A 394 38.53 6.88 -25.82
C LEU A 394 38.74 6.90 -24.30
N SER A 395 39.86 7.50 -23.92
CA SER A 395 40.47 7.60 -22.60
C SER A 395 39.76 8.59 -21.66
N PRO A 396 40.00 8.50 -20.33
CA PRO A 396 39.34 9.33 -19.33
C PRO A 396 40.02 10.70 -19.20
N CYS A 397 39.23 11.77 -19.18
CA CYS A 397 39.70 13.13 -18.90
C CYS A 397 39.71 13.36 -17.38
N GLN A 398 40.90 13.65 -16.85
CA GLN A 398 41.13 14.09 -15.48
C GLN A 398 40.75 15.56 -15.32
N THR A 399 39.93 15.89 -14.33
CA THR A 399 39.84 17.26 -13.80
C THR A 399 39.73 17.25 -12.28
N LYS A 400 40.92 17.42 -11.67
CA LYS A 400 41.27 18.29 -10.53
C LYS A 400 40.24 18.48 -9.41
N ASP A 401 40.56 17.84 -8.29
CA ASP A 401 40.21 18.23 -6.93
C ASP A 401 40.46 19.73 -6.69
N THR A 402 39.39 20.44 -6.32
CA THR A 402 39.52 21.76 -5.70
C THR A 402 38.72 21.73 -4.40
N LYS A 403 39.44 21.68 -3.27
CA LYS A 403 38.91 21.87 -1.92
C LYS A 403 38.20 23.21 -1.85
N LEU A 404 36.90 23.20 -1.56
CA LEU A 404 36.16 24.37 -1.10
C LEU A 404 36.01 24.26 0.42
N GLN A 405 36.53 25.27 1.11
CA GLN A 405 36.42 25.48 2.55
C GLN A 405 34.97 25.77 2.93
N GLU A 406 34.45 25.05 3.93
CA GLU A 406 33.22 25.40 4.63
C GLU A 406 33.42 26.70 5.42
N PRO A 407 32.46 27.65 5.40
CA PRO A 407 32.46 28.77 6.32
C PRO A 407 31.82 28.38 7.67
N ASP A 408 32.55 28.68 8.75
CA ASP A 408 32.16 28.54 10.15
C ASP A 408 30.81 29.21 10.48
N LEU A 409 29.87 28.45 11.04
CA LEU A 409 28.67 28.95 11.70
C LEU A 409 28.80 28.82 13.23
N PRO A 410 28.50 29.86 14.01
CA PRO A 410 28.69 29.85 15.46
C PRO A 410 27.68 28.95 16.17
N ARG A 411 28.20 28.09 17.06
CA ARG A 411 27.44 27.26 18.01
C ARG A 411 26.61 28.14 18.95
N SER A 412 25.29 28.04 18.84
CA SER A 412 24.36 28.51 19.87
C SER A 412 23.78 27.33 20.66
N GLU A 413 24.21 27.24 21.91
CA GLU A 413 23.48 26.80 23.10
C GLU A 413 22.68 25.48 23.05
N ILE A 414 23.36 24.46 23.57
CA ILE A 414 22.79 23.24 24.14
C ILE A 414 21.98 23.65 25.39
N LEU A 415 20.66 23.57 25.32
CA LEU A 415 19.79 23.54 26.51
C LEU A 415 19.32 22.09 26.72
N SER A 416 20.06 21.40 27.59
CA SER A 416 19.62 20.18 28.25
C SER A 416 18.46 20.50 29.18
N THR A 417 17.33 19.84 28.98
CA THR A 417 16.35 19.63 30.06
C THR A 417 15.86 18.19 30.02
N GLU A 418 16.36 17.45 31.00
CA GLU A 418 15.86 16.17 31.45
C GLU A 418 14.40 16.34 31.89
N ALA A 419 13.49 15.56 31.32
CA ALA A 419 12.17 15.33 31.90
C ALA A 419 12.04 13.82 32.15
N GLN A 420 12.23 13.49 33.42
CA GLN A 420 12.14 12.15 33.99
C GLN A 420 10.72 11.59 33.86
N HIS A 421 10.68 10.26 33.82
CA HIS A 421 9.50 9.43 34.04
C HIS A 421 8.66 9.90 35.23
N GLU A 422 7.33 9.85 35.09
CA GLU A 422 6.44 9.32 36.14
C GLU A 422 5.04 8.99 35.56
N ILE A 423 4.67 7.72 35.76
CA ILE A 423 3.35 7.04 35.68
C ILE A 423 2.83 6.62 34.29
#